data_AF-I1C9M9-F1
#
_entry.id   AF-I1C9M9-F1
#
_cell.length_a   1.000
_cell.length_b   1.000
_cell.length_c   1.000
_cell.angle_alpha   90.00
_cell.angle_beta   90.00
_cell.angle_gamma   90.00
#
_symmetry.space_group_name_H-M   'P 1'
#
loop_
_entity.id
_entity.type
_entity.pdbx_description
1 polymer ?
#
loop_
_entity_poly.entity_id
_entity_poly.type
_entity_poly.pdbx_seq_one_letter_code
_entity_poly.pdbx_strand_id
1 'polypeptide(L)'
;MYIRANQDLQVVNGCQTVEGSVYIQNFTASEIINLSGLQQVHGDLIIDENRGLTQIILGNLAQVDGKFKLKDSPLLKRIDFPKLTSVRSLELSILPLLETVQFSLGLSEVTDAITITDTAIKAIEGLTVNKVGNVSIANNVNLTRIDLSHLEQIDGVISISANSPHTILDGR
;
A
#
# COMPACT_ATOMS: atom_id res chain seq x y z
N MET A 1 14.60 1.11 -11.24
CA MET A 1 14.59 0.01 -12.23
C MET A 1 13.17 -0.30 -12.64
N TYR A 2 12.97 -0.67 -13.91
CA TYR A 2 11.66 -1.09 -14.43
C TYR A 2 11.60 -2.60 -14.53
N ILE A 3 10.49 -3.20 -14.14
CA ILE A 3 10.20 -4.63 -14.27
C ILE A 3 9.31 -4.80 -15.50
N ARG A 4 9.81 -5.46 -16.53
CA ARG A 4 9.13 -5.66 -17.81
C ARG A 4 8.88 -7.13 -18.12
N ALA A 5 9.64 -8.04 -17.51
CA ALA A 5 9.49 -9.48 -17.67
C ALA A 5 9.70 -10.22 -16.35
N ASN A 6 9.32 -11.51 -16.33
CA ASN A 6 9.51 -12.37 -15.16
C ASN A 6 10.99 -12.50 -14.75
N GLN A 7 11.94 -12.36 -15.68
CA GLN A 7 13.37 -12.37 -15.36
C GLN A 7 13.77 -11.18 -14.48
N ASP A 8 13.17 -10.00 -14.67
CA ASP A 8 13.44 -8.82 -13.85
C ASP A 8 12.96 -9.04 -12.41
N LEU A 9 11.82 -9.72 -12.22
CA LEU A 9 11.33 -10.13 -10.89
C LEU A 9 12.32 -11.06 -10.19
N GLN A 10 12.96 -11.98 -10.92
CA GLN A 10 13.99 -12.86 -10.35
C GLN A 10 15.21 -12.07 -9.89
N VAL A 11 15.63 -11.07 -10.68
CA VAL A 11 16.73 -10.17 -10.30
C VAL A 11 16.40 -9.41 -9.02
N VAL A 12 15.22 -8.80 -8.92
CA VAL A 12 14.82 -8.07 -7.71
C VAL A 12 14.72 -9.01 -6.50
N ASN A 13 14.19 -10.22 -6.66
CA ASN A 13 14.14 -11.19 -5.56
C ASN A 13 15.53 -11.66 -5.09
N GLY A 14 16.54 -11.59 -5.95
CA GLY A 14 17.93 -11.81 -5.56
C GLY A 14 18.52 -10.68 -4.72
N CYS A 15 17.87 -9.52 -4.69
CA CYS A 15 18.29 -8.34 -3.94
C CYS A 15 17.44 -8.18 -2.67
N GLN A 16 18.09 -8.21 -1.50
CA GLN A 16 17.41 -7.87 -0.24
C GLN A 16 17.09 -6.37 -0.15
N THR A 17 18.00 -5.54 -0.67
CA THR A 17 17.87 -4.07 -0.69
C THR A 17 18.01 -3.56 -2.11
N VAL A 18 17.15 -2.62 -2.50
CA VAL A 18 17.26 -1.86 -3.75
C VAL A 18 17.58 -0.41 -3.43
N GLU A 19 18.74 0.07 -3.87
CA GLU A 19 19.24 1.44 -3.66
C GLU A 19 18.41 2.53 -4.35
N GLY A 20 17.61 2.15 -5.34
CA GLY A 20 16.77 3.07 -6.11
C GLY A 20 15.29 2.74 -6.00
N SER A 21 14.51 3.28 -6.94
CA SER A 21 13.09 2.98 -7.05
C SER A 21 12.83 1.74 -7.91
N VAL A 22 11.75 1.01 -7.65
CA VAL A 22 11.25 -0.11 -8.45
C VAL A 22 9.92 0.27 -9.07
N TYR A 23 9.80 0.10 -10.39
CA TYR A 23 8.59 0.41 -11.15
C TYR A 23 8.07 -0.84 -11.87
N ILE A 24 6.84 -1.25 -11.58
CA ILE A 24 6.14 -2.34 -12.24
C ILE A 24 4.87 -1.76 -12.87
N GLN A 25 4.95 -1.47 -14.16
CA GLN A 25 3.90 -0.76 -14.88
C GLN A 25 3.48 -1.52 -16.13
N ASN A 26 2.18 -1.67 -16.35
CA ASN A 26 1.64 -2.40 -17.51
C ASN A 26 2.26 -3.82 -17.65
N PHE A 27 2.48 -4.49 -16.53
CA PHE A 27 3.12 -5.80 -16.46
C PHE A 27 2.12 -6.88 -16.85
N THR A 28 2.39 -7.53 -17.98
CA THR A 28 1.54 -8.57 -18.58
C THR A 28 2.19 -9.95 -18.58
N ALA A 29 3.41 -10.08 -18.06
CA ALA A 29 4.17 -11.33 -18.10
C ALA A 29 3.71 -12.37 -17.06
N SER A 30 2.95 -11.96 -16.04
CA SER A 30 2.38 -12.82 -15.00
C SER A 30 1.24 -12.10 -14.29
N GLU A 31 0.24 -12.86 -13.81
CA GLU A 31 -0.84 -12.38 -12.93
C GLU A 31 -0.40 -12.24 -11.47
N ILE A 32 0.80 -12.74 -11.14
CA ILE A 32 1.39 -12.72 -9.81
C ILE A 32 2.71 -11.96 -9.85
N ILE A 33 2.83 -10.94 -9.00
CA ILE A 33 4.11 -10.28 -8.69
C ILE A 33 4.62 -10.86 -7.37
N ASN A 34 5.70 -11.63 -7.43
CA ASN A 34 6.37 -12.11 -6.24
C ASN A 34 7.66 -11.30 -6.02
N LEU A 35 7.73 -10.59 -4.90
CA LEU A 35 8.89 -9.83 -4.44
C LEU A 35 9.27 -10.27 -3.02
N SER A 36 9.09 -11.56 -2.69
CA SER A 36 9.33 -12.09 -1.35
C SER A 36 10.79 -11.99 -0.90
N GLY A 37 11.76 -11.84 -1.81
CA GLY A 37 13.16 -11.62 -1.46
C GLY A 37 13.47 -10.19 -0.99
N LEU A 38 12.63 -9.23 -1.39
CA LEU A 38 12.85 -7.81 -1.16
C LEU A 38 12.51 -7.45 0.30
N GLN A 39 13.43 -6.76 0.96
CA GLN A 39 13.33 -6.30 2.35
C GLN A 39 13.25 -4.78 2.44
N GLN A 40 14.02 -4.07 1.62
CA GLN A 40 14.06 -2.60 1.64
C GLN A 40 14.17 -2.01 0.24
N VAL A 41 13.50 -0.86 0.05
CA VAL A 41 13.64 -0.01 -1.13
C VAL A 41 14.01 1.40 -0.67
N HIS A 42 15.20 1.89 -1.03
CA HIS A 42 15.65 3.24 -0.68
C HIS A 42 14.99 4.33 -1.54
N GLY A 43 14.32 3.94 -2.63
CA GLY A 43 13.45 4.82 -3.42
C GLY A 43 11.96 4.48 -3.27
N ASP A 44 11.22 4.67 -4.36
CA ASP A 44 9.80 4.34 -4.45
C ASP A 44 9.58 2.89 -4.88
N LEU A 45 8.51 2.25 -4.41
CA LEU A 45 7.97 1.01 -4.98
C LEU A 45 6.62 1.31 -5.63
N ILE A 46 6.61 1.36 -6.96
CA ILE A 46 5.45 1.76 -7.76
C ILE A 46 4.93 0.57 -8.56
N ILE A 47 3.69 0.15 -8.30
CA ILE A 47 2.96 -0.90 -9.00
C ILE A 47 1.70 -0.25 -9.60
N ASP A 48 1.68 -0.07 -10.92
CA ASP A 48 0.68 0.77 -11.62
C ASP A 48 0.16 0.11 -12.90
N GLU A 49 -1.12 0.26 -13.21
CA GLU A 49 -1.74 -0.18 -14.48
C GLU A 49 -1.55 -1.69 -14.79
N ASN A 50 -1.48 -2.54 -13.76
CA ASN A 50 -1.29 -3.98 -13.92
C ASN A 50 -2.65 -4.69 -13.94
N ARG A 51 -3.38 -4.56 -15.05
CA ARG A 51 -4.80 -4.97 -15.11
C ARG A 51 -5.08 -6.45 -14.94
N GLY A 52 -4.12 -7.32 -15.24
CA GLY A 52 -4.20 -8.76 -15.02
C GLY A 52 -3.73 -9.23 -13.65
N LEU A 53 -3.27 -8.32 -12.79
CA LEU A 53 -2.66 -8.65 -11.51
C LEU A 53 -3.71 -9.11 -10.50
N THR A 54 -3.59 -10.35 -10.04
CA THR A 54 -4.49 -10.95 -9.04
C THR A 54 -3.83 -11.12 -7.68
N GLN A 55 -2.49 -11.10 -7.62
CA GLN A 55 -1.74 -11.30 -6.39
C GLN A 55 -0.40 -10.56 -6.36
N ILE A 56 -0.06 -9.99 -5.21
CA ILE A 56 1.25 -9.42 -4.90
C ILE A 56 1.78 -10.09 -3.63
N ILE A 57 3.05 -10.51 -3.64
CA ILE A 57 3.71 -11.13 -2.48
C ILE A 57 4.88 -10.25 -2.05
N LEU A 58 4.77 -9.65 -0.86
CA LEU A 58 5.76 -8.76 -0.24
C LEU A 58 6.21 -9.30 1.13
N GLY A 59 6.45 -10.62 1.21
CA GLY A 59 6.57 -11.34 2.48
C GLY A 59 7.68 -10.84 3.41
N ASN A 60 8.72 -10.20 2.87
CA ASN A 60 9.83 -9.68 3.66
C ASN A 60 10.00 -8.17 3.61
N LEU A 61 9.18 -7.45 2.84
CA LEU A 61 9.31 -6.00 2.69
C LEU A 61 9.04 -5.33 4.04
N ALA A 62 10.06 -4.70 4.59
CA ALA A 62 10.03 -4.03 5.89
C ALA A 62 9.97 -2.50 5.77
N GLN A 63 10.59 -1.94 4.71
CA GLN A 63 10.74 -0.50 4.56
C GLN A 63 10.74 -0.04 3.09
N VAL A 64 10.10 1.10 2.84
CA VAL A 64 10.19 1.85 1.58
C VAL A 64 10.45 3.32 1.90
N ASP A 65 11.66 3.81 1.69
CA ASP A 65 12.04 5.18 2.09
C ASP A 65 11.29 6.25 1.26
N GLY A 66 10.82 5.87 0.08
CA GLY A 66 9.98 6.68 -0.78
C GLY A 66 8.49 6.34 -0.66
N LYS A 67 7.83 6.34 -1.81
CA LYS A 67 6.41 6.06 -1.95
C LYS A 67 6.18 4.59 -2.23
N PHE A 68 5.30 3.95 -1.47
CA PHE A 68 4.62 2.74 -1.91
C PHE A 68 3.34 3.16 -2.65
N LYS A 69 3.27 2.87 -3.96
CA LYS A 69 2.07 3.12 -4.77
C LYS A 69 1.57 1.82 -5.37
N LEU A 70 0.29 1.52 -5.14
CA LEU A 70 -0.44 0.49 -5.83
C LEU A 70 -1.67 1.12 -6.47
N LYS A 71 -1.70 1.13 -7.81
CA LYS A 71 -2.76 1.78 -8.58
C LYS A 71 -3.21 0.97 -9.80
N ASP A 72 -4.47 1.13 -10.17
CA ASP A 72 -5.09 0.56 -11.38
C ASP A 72 -4.75 -0.94 -11.55
N SER A 73 -5.10 -1.71 -10.51
CA SER A 73 -4.96 -3.17 -10.46
C SER A 73 -6.32 -3.78 -10.08
N PRO A 74 -7.33 -3.71 -10.98
CA PRO A 74 -8.73 -3.96 -10.67
C PRO A 74 -9.08 -5.39 -10.25
N LEU A 75 -8.21 -6.36 -10.53
CA LEU A 75 -8.45 -7.77 -10.17
C LEU A 75 -7.82 -8.16 -8.82
N LEU A 76 -7.03 -7.29 -8.20
CA LEU A 76 -6.37 -7.56 -6.93
C LEU A 76 -7.40 -7.51 -5.80
N LYS A 77 -7.49 -8.59 -5.02
CA LYS A 77 -8.48 -8.72 -3.93
C LYS A 77 -7.93 -8.49 -2.53
N ARG A 78 -6.65 -8.73 -2.35
CA ARG A 78 -5.97 -8.68 -1.06
C ARG A 78 -4.53 -8.25 -1.26
N ILE A 79 -4.01 -7.49 -0.31
CA ILE A 79 -2.59 -7.26 -0.16
C ILE A 79 -2.21 -7.37 1.31
N ASP A 80 -1.17 -8.13 1.57
CA ASP A 80 -0.61 -8.33 2.91
C ASP A 80 0.77 -7.74 2.98
N PHE A 81 1.03 -7.06 4.09
CA PHE A 81 2.34 -6.58 4.48
C PHE A 81 2.75 -7.23 5.80
N PRO A 82 3.36 -8.42 5.74
CA PRO A 82 3.74 -9.14 6.96
C PRO A 82 4.79 -8.42 7.78
N LYS A 83 5.62 -7.56 7.16
CA LYS A 83 6.76 -6.91 7.82
C LYS A 83 6.87 -5.40 7.62
N LEU A 84 6.04 -4.78 6.77
CA LEU A 84 6.20 -3.35 6.45
C LEU A 84 5.80 -2.51 7.67
N THR A 85 6.76 -1.77 8.22
CA THR A 85 6.55 -0.88 9.36
C THR A 85 6.80 0.60 9.03
N SER A 86 7.49 0.88 7.91
CA SER A 86 7.88 2.24 7.52
C SER A 86 7.75 2.50 6.03
N VAL A 87 7.08 3.61 5.69
CA VAL A 87 7.03 4.18 4.34
C VAL A 87 6.96 5.70 4.41
N ARG A 88 7.54 6.45 3.47
CA ARG A 88 7.31 7.90 3.45
C ARG A 88 5.89 8.26 3.05
N SER A 89 5.39 7.69 1.95
CA SER A 89 4.00 7.89 1.50
C SER A 89 3.36 6.58 1.03
N LEU A 90 2.13 6.31 1.47
CA LEU A 90 1.32 5.17 1.04
C LEU A 90 0.19 5.65 0.10
N GLU A 91 0.10 5.07 -1.09
CA GLU A 91 -1.03 5.26 -2.01
C GLU A 91 -1.61 3.92 -2.46
N LEU A 92 -2.89 3.70 -2.16
CA LEU A 92 -3.70 2.61 -2.69
C LEU A 92 -4.88 3.25 -3.44
N SER A 93 -4.90 3.21 -4.78
CA SER A 93 -5.91 3.92 -5.57
C SER A 93 -6.44 3.11 -6.76
N ILE A 94 -7.74 3.19 -7.06
CA ILE A 94 -8.36 2.48 -8.19
C ILE A 94 -8.14 0.96 -8.06
N LEU A 95 -8.66 0.39 -6.97
CA LEU A 95 -8.55 -1.04 -6.63
C LEU A 95 -9.95 -1.58 -6.28
N PRO A 96 -10.89 -1.59 -7.25
CA PRO A 96 -12.31 -1.85 -7.01
C PRO A 96 -12.66 -3.22 -6.43
N LEU A 97 -11.76 -4.20 -6.46
CA LEU A 97 -11.95 -5.51 -5.84
C LEU A 97 -11.09 -5.74 -4.60
N LEU A 98 -10.25 -4.79 -4.20
CA LEU A 98 -9.41 -4.92 -3.02
C LEU A 98 -10.27 -4.84 -1.76
N GLU A 99 -10.48 -5.97 -1.09
CA GLU A 99 -11.32 -6.08 0.10
C GLU A 99 -10.52 -6.02 1.40
N THR A 100 -9.22 -6.35 1.34
CA THR A 100 -8.37 -6.50 2.53
C THR A 100 -6.99 -5.90 2.31
N VAL A 101 -6.59 -5.04 3.25
CA VAL A 101 -5.23 -4.52 3.41
C VAL A 101 -4.83 -4.78 4.86
N GLN A 102 -3.73 -5.49 5.07
CA GLN A 102 -3.28 -5.88 6.40
C GLN A 102 -1.79 -5.58 6.59
N PHE A 103 -1.47 -4.81 7.64
CA PHE A 103 -0.11 -4.57 8.12
C PHE A 103 0.15 -5.37 9.40
N SER A 104 0.67 -6.59 9.27
CA SER A 104 0.68 -7.55 10.39
C SER A 104 1.56 -7.16 11.57
N LEU A 105 2.65 -6.42 11.33
CA LEU A 105 3.50 -5.87 12.41
C LEU A 105 3.12 -4.46 12.85
N GLY A 106 2.11 -3.86 12.20
CA GLY A 106 1.76 -2.45 12.39
C GLY A 106 2.58 -1.53 11.47
N LEU A 107 1.90 -0.80 10.60
CA LEU A 107 2.50 0.31 9.86
C LEU A 107 2.52 1.54 10.79
N SER A 108 3.67 1.79 11.42
CA SER A 108 3.82 2.83 12.44
C SER A 108 4.46 4.12 11.94
N GLU A 109 5.24 4.07 10.87
CA GLU A 109 5.94 5.23 10.34
C GLU A 109 5.41 5.58 8.94
N VAL A 110 4.59 6.63 8.86
CA VAL A 110 4.21 7.29 7.60
C VAL A 110 4.41 8.78 7.72
N THR A 111 5.46 9.31 7.10
CA THR A 111 5.90 10.69 7.35
C THR A 111 5.15 11.72 6.52
N ASP A 112 4.79 11.40 5.27
CA ASP A 112 4.23 12.36 4.32
C ASP A 112 2.72 12.19 4.15
N ALA A 113 2.25 11.08 3.59
CA ALA A 113 0.83 10.93 3.29
C ALA A 113 0.33 9.49 3.26
N ILE A 114 -0.92 9.31 3.67
CA ILE A 114 -1.74 8.12 3.45
C ILE A 114 -2.87 8.48 2.51
N THR A 115 -2.93 7.85 1.34
CA THR A 115 -4.01 8.01 0.36
C THR A 115 -4.62 6.66 0.03
N ILE A 116 -5.90 6.48 0.32
CA ILE A 116 -6.64 5.24 0.03
C ILE A 116 -7.94 5.63 -0.65
N THR A 117 -8.03 5.42 -1.96
CA THR A 117 -9.21 5.83 -2.75
C THR A 117 -9.71 4.78 -3.71
N ASP A 118 -11.02 4.78 -3.93
CA ASP A 118 -11.68 3.96 -4.97
C ASP A 118 -11.36 2.46 -4.80
N THR A 119 -11.54 1.96 -3.58
CA THR A 119 -11.31 0.55 -3.23
C THR A 119 -12.55 -0.11 -2.63
N ALA A 120 -12.56 -1.45 -2.53
CA ALA A 120 -13.62 -2.21 -1.89
C ALA A 120 -13.29 -2.63 -0.44
N ILE A 121 -12.28 -2.00 0.18
CA ILE A 121 -11.79 -2.42 1.50
C ILE A 121 -12.89 -2.25 2.55
N LYS A 122 -12.93 -3.17 3.51
CA LYS A 122 -13.87 -3.11 4.65
C LYS A 122 -13.26 -2.47 5.88
N ALA A 123 -11.95 -2.66 6.06
CA ALA A 123 -11.16 -2.09 7.14
C ALA A 123 -9.71 -1.92 6.66
N ILE A 124 -8.98 -1.05 7.36
CA ILE A 124 -7.52 -0.93 7.25
C ILE A 124 -6.94 -1.52 8.53
N GLU A 125 -6.39 -2.72 8.47
CA GLU A 125 -5.88 -3.42 9.65
C GLU A 125 -4.40 -3.15 9.88
N GLY A 126 -4.03 -2.86 11.14
CA GLY A 126 -2.63 -2.66 11.53
C GLY A 126 -2.06 -1.29 11.15
N LEU A 127 -2.90 -0.27 10.94
CA LEU A 127 -2.39 1.10 10.82
C LEU A 127 -2.18 1.68 12.23
N THR A 128 -0.92 1.90 12.63
CA THR A 128 -0.54 2.30 13.99
C THR A 128 0.26 3.62 14.00
N VAL A 129 0.09 4.43 12.97
CA VAL A 129 0.81 5.70 12.79
C VAL A 129 0.50 6.67 13.93
N ASN A 130 1.56 7.22 14.55
CA ASN A 130 1.43 8.23 15.61
C ASN A 130 1.54 9.66 15.08
N LYS A 131 2.22 9.85 13.95
CA LYS A 131 2.37 11.13 13.27
C LYS A 131 2.29 10.93 11.76
N VAL A 132 1.59 11.82 11.05
CA VAL A 132 1.51 11.83 9.59
C VAL A 132 1.34 13.25 9.06
N GLY A 133 1.77 13.51 7.82
CA GLY A 133 1.44 14.77 7.14
C GLY A 133 -0.04 14.83 6.77
N ASN A 134 -0.46 14.07 5.76
CA ASN A 134 -1.82 14.11 5.24
C ASN A 134 -2.49 12.73 5.25
N VAL A 135 -3.80 12.71 5.48
CA VAL A 135 -4.63 11.50 5.33
C VAL A 135 -5.78 11.81 4.40
N SER A 136 -5.89 11.05 3.30
CA SER A 136 -7.00 11.14 2.36
C SER A 136 -7.60 9.75 2.14
N ILE A 137 -8.80 9.52 2.69
CA ILE A 137 -9.52 8.26 2.55
C ILE A 137 -10.87 8.55 1.90
N ALA A 138 -11.03 8.19 0.63
CA ALA A 138 -12.22 8.57 -0.14
C ALA A 138 -12.75 7.46 -1.05
N ASN A 139 -14.06 7.46 -1.32
CA ASN A 139 -14.68 6.51 -2.26
C ASN A 139 -14.46 5.03 -1.90
N ASN A 140 -14.33 4.69 -0.62
CA ASN A 140 -14.25 3.31 -0.14
C ASN A 140 -15.63 2.90 0.41
N VAL A 141 -16.54 2.54 -0.50
CA VAL A 141 -17.97 2.37 -0.19
C VAL A 141 -18.28 1.24 0.81
N ASN A 142 -17.36 0.29 0.95
CA ASN A 142 -17.48 -0.83 1.88
C ASN A 142 -16.73 -0.60 3.20
N LEU A 143 -15.96 0.48 3.33
CA LEU A 143 -15.12 0.76 4.49
C LEU A 143 -15.99 1.11 5.68
N THR A 144 -16.01 0.28 6.72
CA THR A 144 -16.84 0.50 7.91
C THR A 144 -16.06 0.99 9.12
N ARG A 145 -14.72 0.89 9.10
CA ARG A 145 -13.87 1.32 10.21
C ARG A 145 -12.55 1.91 9.71
N ILE A 146 -12.22 3.08 10.26
CA ILE A 146 -10.91 3.72 10.13
C ILE A 146 -10.37 3.87 11.55
N ASP A 147 -9.35 3.09 11.88
CA ASP A 147 -8.70 3.16 13.18
C ASP A 147 -7.50 4.12 13.11
N LEU A 148 -7.65 5.30 13.73
CA LEU A 148 -6.59 6.28 13.93
C LEU A 148 -6.32 6.48 15.43
N SER A 149 -6.61 5.49 16.28
CA SER A 149 -6.50 5.61 17.74
C SER A 149 -5.07 5.87 18.25
N HIS A 150 -4.06 5.53 17.43
CA HIS A 150 -2.65 5.79 17.69
C HIS A 150 -2.19 7.18 17.24
N LEU A 151 -2.99 7.88 16.44
CA LEU A 151 -2.59 9.13 15.81
C LEU A 151 -2.61 10.28 16.83
N GLU A 152 -1.44 10.84 17.10
CA GLU A 152 -1.24 11.94 18.06
C GLU A 152 -0.99 13.28 17.37
N GLN A 153 -0.36 13.28 16.19
CA GLN A 153 0.01 14.49 15.48
C GLN A 153 -0.28 14.41 13.98
N ILE A 154 -0.79 15.52 13.42
CA ILE A 154 -1.02 15.68 11.99
C ILE A 154 -0.45 17.02 11.56
N ASP A 155 0.50 17.00 10.61
CA ASP A 155 1.13 18.24 10.14
C ASP A 155 0.31 18.92 9.02
N GLY A 156 -0.54 18.17 8.33
CA GLY A 156 -1.39 18.62 7.23
C GLY A 156 -2.88 18.38 7.51
N VAL A 157 -3.60 17.77 6.56
CA VAL A 157 -5.06 17.62 6.63
C VAL A 157 -5.51 16.15 6.69
N ILE A 158 -6.60 15.90 7.41
CA ILE A 158 -7.42 14.70 7.23
C ILE A 158 -8.61 15.04 6.33
N SER A 159 -8.78 14.29 5.25
CA SER A 159 -9.95 14.29 4.39
C SER A 159 -10.55 12.89 4.31
N ILE A 160 -11.77 12.74 4.81
CA ILE A 160 -12.54 11.49 4.76
C ILE A 160 -13.87 11.80 4.07
N SER A 161 -14.12 11.21 2.91
CA SER A 161 -15.30 11.55 2.09
C SER A 161 -15.79 10.37 1.26
N ALA A 162 -17.09 10.31 0.97
CA ALA A 162 -17.69 9.30 0.08
C ALA A 162 -17.33 7.83 0.43
N ASN A 163 -17.07 7.53 1.71
CA ASN A 163 -16.92 6.17 2.21
C ASN A 163 -18.30 5.60 2.63
N SER A 164 -18.35 4.40 3.19
CA SER A 164 -19.60 3.81 3.68
C SER A 164 -20.32 4.78 4.65
N PRO A 165 -21.66 4.91 4.60
CA PRO A 165 -22.41 5.67 5.60
C PRO A 165 -22.27 5.09 7.03
N HIS A 166 -21.77 3.85 7.14
CA HIS A 166 -21.47 3.19 8.41
C HIS A 166 -20.00 3.31 8.83
N THR A 167 -19.20 4.13 8.16
CA THR A 167 -17.79 4.34 8.53
C THR A 167 -17.70 4.93 9.93
N ILE A 168 -17.08 4.19 10.84
CA ILE A 168 -16.68 4.68 12.16
C ILE A 168 -15.23 5.15 12.05
N LEU A 169 -14.98 6.35 12.57
CA LEU A 169 -13.64 6.87 12.79
C LEU A 169 -13.29 6.71 14.26
N ASP A 170 -12.32 5.87 14.57
CA ASP A 170 -11.77 5.77 15.92
C ASP A 170 -10.59 6.72 16.05
N GLY A 171 -10.67 7.64 17.01
CA GLY A 171 -9.65 8.62 17.35
C GLY A 171 -9.92 9.15 18.75
N ARG A 172 -8.91 9.80 19.37
CA ARG A 172 -9.14 10.56 20.61
C ARG A 172 -9.84 11.88 20.33
#